data_AF-A0A453FZQ6-F1
#
_entry.id   AF-A0A453FZQ6-F1
#
_cell.length_a   1.000
_cell.length_b   1.000
_cell.length_c   1.000
_cell.angle_alpha   90.00
_cell.angle_beta   90.00
_cell.angle_gamma   90.00
#
_symmetry.space_group_name_H-M   'P 1'
#
loop_
_entity.id
_entity.type
_entity.pdbx_description
1 polymer ?
#
loop_
_entity_poly.entity_id
_entity_poly.type
_entity_poly.pdbx_seq_one_letter_code
_entity_poly.pdbx_strand_id
1 'polypeptide(L)' 'MRSKVEPSVVEKSLINHSDYLSGEVISASATDVSGEAVITAEGRLVEYTYLVIATGHTN' A
#
# COMPACT_ATOMS: atom_id res chain seq x y z
N MET A 1 -32.25 18.83 9.39
CA MET A 1 -31.01 19.25 10.06
C MET A 1 -29.85 18.55 9.37
N ARG A 2 -28.91 19.27 8.76
CA ARG A 2 -27.67 18.67 8.23
C ARG A 2 -26.59 18.89 9.28
N SER A 3 -26.20 17.84 9.98
CA SER A 3 -25.10 17.91 10.95
C SER A 3 -23.79 18.05 10.17
N LYS A 4 -23.15 19.21 10.29
CA LYS A 4 -21.79 19.44 9.80
C LYS A 4 -20.87 18.95 10.91
N VAL A 5 -20.27 17.78 10.73
CA VAL A 5 -19.24 17.28 11.66
C VAL A 5 -18.01 18.16 11.47
N GLU A 6 -17.61 18.84 12.54
CA GLU A 6 -16.34 19.57 12.60
C GLU A 6 -15.18 18.58 12.42
N PRO A 7 -14.27 18.78 11.45
CA PRO A 7 -13.16 17.86 11.18
C PRO A 7 -12.02 17.96 12.21
N SER A 8 -12.30 18.49 13.41
CA SER A 8 -11.33 18.63 14.50
C SER A 8 -11.13 17.35 15.32
N VAL A 9 -11.96 16.31 15.10
CA VAL A 9 -11.87 15.01 15.78
C VAL A 9 -11.70 13.88 14.75
N VAL A 10 -10.70 14.02 13.88
CA VAL A 10 -10.06 12.85 13.29
C VAL A 10 -8.63 12.88 13.79
N GLU A 11 -8.43 12.36 15.00
CA GLU A 11 -7.15 11.73 15.31
C GLU A 11 -6.97 10.71 14.19
N LYS A 12 -6.05 10.97 13.26
CA LYS A 12 -5.62 9.94 12.32
C LYS A 12 -5.01 8.86 13.20
N SER A 13 -5.78 7.82 13.52
CA SER A 13 -5.25 6.64 14.18
C SER A 13 -4.12 6.15 13.28
N LEU A 14 -2.88 6.39 13.71
CA LEU A 14 -1.71 5.88 13.03
C LEU A 14 -1.73 4.38 13.27
N ILE A 15 -2.19 3.62 12.30
CA ILE A 15 -2.20 2.16 12.36
C ILE A 15 -0.81 1.70 11.92
N ASN A 16 -0.11 0.96 12.78
CA ASN A 16 1.21 0.43 12.43
C ASN A 16 1.03 -0.76 11.48
N HIS A 17 1.92 -0.91 10.48
CA HIS A 17 1.95 -2.08 9.60
C HIS A 17 2.02 -3.39 10.39
N SER A 18 2.69 -3.40 11.55
CA SER A 18 2.73 -4.57 12.44
C SER A 18 1.36 -5.09 12.86
N ASP A 19 0.34 -4.23 12.86
CA ASP A 19 -0.97 -4.54 13.43
C ASP A 19 -1.89 -5.25 12.42
N TYR A 20 -1.54 -5.21 11.13
CA TYR A 20 -2.37 -5.78 10.05
C TYR A 20 -1.60 -6.52 8.96
N LEU A 21 -0.28 -6.34 8.88
CA LEU A 21 0.57 -7.01 7.90
C LEU A 21 1.44 -8.04 8.60
N SER A 22 1.14 -9.32 8.38
CA SER A 22 2.00 -10.44 8.79
C SER A 22 3.04 -10.76 7.71
N GLY A 23 3.75 -9.74 7.21
CA GLY A 23 4.65 -9.85 6.08
C GLY A 23 5.69 -8.73 6.04
N GLU A 24 6.38 -8.59 4.90
CA GLU A 24 7.43 -7.58 4.71
C GLU A 24 6.88 -6.36 3.96
N VAL A 25 7.31 -5.16 4.37
CA VAL A 25 7.09 -3.93 3.61
C VAL A 25 8.32 -3.64 2.77
N ILE A 26 8.16 -3.62 1.45
CA ILE A 26 9.20 -3.18 0.52
C ILE A 26 8.86 -1.76 0.08
N SER A 27 9.60 -0.78 0.60
CA SER A 27 9.40 0.64 0.31
C SER A 27 10.14 1.08 -0.97
N ALA A 28 9.91 0.38 -2.07
CA ALA A 28 10.50 0.66 -3.38
C ALA A 28 9.43 0.66 -4.47
N SER A 29 9.58 1.50 -5.48
CA SER A 29 8.66 1.50 -6.63
C SER A 29 8.80 0.20 -7.41
N ALA A 30 7.67 -0.43 -7.73
CA ALA A 30 7.62 -1.51 -8.72
C ALA A 30 7.83 -0.91 -10.12
N THR A 31 8.88 -1.34 -10.82
CA THR A 31 9.24 -0.84 -12.16
C THR A 31 8.81 -1.78 -13.27
N ASP A 32 8.71 -3.08 -12.99
CA ASP A 32 8.23 -4.06 -13.95
C ASP A 32 7.47 -5.19 -13.23
N VAL A 33 6.52 -5.79 -13.93
CA VAL A 33 5.71 -6.92 -13.45
C VAL A 33 5.72 -7.99 -14.51
N SER A 34 6.41 -9.10 -14.22
CA SER A 34 6.41 -10.31 -15.04
C SER A 34 5.28 -11.25 -14.63
N GLY A 35 5.14 -12.43 -15.26
CA GLY A 35 4.07 -13.38 -14.90
C GLY A 35 4.16 -13.92 -13.47
N GLU A 36 5.36 -13.97 -12.89
CA GLU A 36 5.65 -14.68 -11.62
C GLU A 36 6.35 -13.80 -10.59
N ALA A 37 6.81 -12.62 -10.97
CA ALA A 37 7.58 -11.74 -10.09
C ALA A 37 7.44 -10.25 -10.44
N VAL A 38 7.59 -9.41 -9.41
CA VAL A 38 7.73 -7.96 -9.52
C VAL A 38 9.21 -7.58 -9.42
N ILE A 39 9.65 -6.69 -10.32
CA ILE A 39 10.98 -6.07 -10.26
C ILE A 39 10.81 -4.67 -9.69
N THR A 40 11.56 -4.38 -8.64
CA THR A 40 11.59 -3.07 -7.98
C THR A 40 12.68 -2.18 -8.58
N ALA A 41 12.58 -0.88 -8.35
CA ALA A 41 13.55 0.12 -8.82
C ALA A 41 14.98 -0.11 -8.28
N GLU A 42 15.11 -0.81 -7.15
CA GLU A 42 16.39 -1.20 -6.55
C GLU A 42 16.97 -2.50 -7.15
N GLY A 43 16.28 -3.10 -8.14
CA GLY A 43 16.69 -4.34 -8.78
C GLY A 43 16.34 -5.61 -8.00
N ARG A 44 15.58 -5.48 -6.90
CA ARG A 44 15.08 -6.64 -6.15
C ARG A 44 13.94 -7.31 -6.92
N LEU A 45 14.02 -8.64 -7.01
CA LEU A 45 13.00 -9.50 -7.60
C LEU A 45 12.16 -10.12 -6.49
N VAL A 46 10.84 -9.96 -6.58
CA VAL A 46 9.87 -10.42 -5.59
C VAL A 46 8.89 -11.37 -6.27
N GLU A 47 9.04 -12.66 -6.03
CA GLU A 47 8.15 -13.69 -6.56
C GLU A 47 6.78 -13.64 -5.89
N TYR A 48 5.73 -13.99 -6.62
CA TYR A 48 4.38 -14.06 -6.08
C TYR A 48 3.57 -15.20 -6.72
N THR A 49 2.61 -15.72 -5.95
CA THR A 49 1.55 -16.59 -6.48
C THR A 49 0.30 -15.79 -6.84
N TYR A 50 0.13 -14.63 -6.20
CA TYR A 50 -0.97 -13.71 -6.46
C TYR A 50 -0.52 -12.26 -6.30
N LEU A 51 -0.97 -11.38 -7.19
CA LEU A 51 -0.63 -9.97 -7.21
C LEU A 51 -1.90 -9.11 -7.14
N VAL A 52 -1.90 -8.13 -6.23
CA VAL A 52 -2.96 -7.11 -6.12
C VAL A 52 -2.39 -5.75 -6.46
N ILE A 53 -3.00 -5.05 -7.41
CA ILE A 53 -2.64 -3.68 -7.77
C ILE A 53 -3.61 -2.72 -7.09
N ALA A 54 -3.11 -1.99 -6.09
CA ALA A 54 -3.88 -1.04 -5.28
C ALA A 54 -3.37 0.40 -5.42
N THR A 55 -2.98 0.81 -6.64
CA THR A 55 -2.39 2.14 -6.93
C THR A 55 -3.37 3.32 -6.82
N GLY A 56 -4.63 3.06 -6.44
CA GLY A 56 -5.67 4.08 -6.37
C GLY A 56 -5.91 4.78 -7.71
N HIS A 57 -6.52 5.96 -7.65
CA HIS A 57 -6.61 6.89 -8.78
C HIS A 57 -5.64 8.05 -8.54
N THR A 58 -4.79 8.34 -9.53
CA THR A 58 -4.02 9.58 -9.62
C THR A 58 -4.86 10.60 -10.38
N ASN A 59 -5.63 11.42 -9.67
CA ASN A 59 -6.27 12.61 -10.24
C ASN A 59 -5.98 13.81 -9.34
#